data_AF-A0A9X2JKF7-F1
#
_entry.id   AF-A0A9X2JKF7-F1
#
_cell.length_a   1.000
_cell.length_b   1.000
_cell.length_c   1.000
_cell.angle_alpha   90.00
_cell.angle_beta   90.00
_cell.angle_gamma   90.00
#
_symmetry.space_group_name_H-M   'P 1'
#
loop_
_entity.id
_entity.type
_entity.pdbx_description
1 polymer ?
#
loop_
_entity_poly.entity_id
_entity_poly.type
_entity_poly.pdbx_seq_one_letter_code
_entity_poly.pdbx_strand_id
1 'polypeptide(L)'
;MDDEYSINCNQELKNEQVIIPSSLEEFQSKYYYKQDLVKICRRLALPTSGTKAKLNHYLTLYLSGTPSSQIKKQCKKVKHATLTYEQINLDTKVVGSGFAFNDVARQFFADYFGVKKFSFKKTNGNC
;
A
#
# COMPACT_ATOMS: atom_id res chain seq x y z
N MET A 1 39.21 4.86 -14.73
CA MET A 1 38.58 6.09 -14.23
C MET A 1 37.32 5.61 -13.55
N ASP A 2 37.56 5.19 -12.33
CA ASP A 2 36.80 4.21 -11.59
C ASP A 2 35.77 4.92 -10.73
N ASP A 3 34.56 4.36 -10.75
CA ASP A 3 33.66 4.12 -9.63
C ASP A 3 33.80 5.02 -8.39
N GLU A 4 32.79 5.88 -8.16
CA GLU A 4 32.05 5.93 -6.90
C GLU A 4 30.98 7.01 -6.97
N TYR A 5 29.70 6.62 -7.05
CA TYR A 5 28.67 7.41 -6.39
C TYR A 5 27.89 6.50 -5.46
N SER A 6 28.46 6.38 -4.27
CA SER A 6 27.88 5.72 -3.11
C SER A 6 26.45 6.19 -2.86
N ILE A 7 25.53 5.22 -2.83
CA ILE A 7 24.18 5.39 -2.32
C ILE A 7 24.29 5.57 -0.81
N ASN A 8 24.27 6.81 -0.33
CA ASN A 8 24.18 7.07 1.10
C ASN A 8 22.74 6.95 1.60
N CYS A 9 22.55 5.86 2.33
CA CYS A 9 21.37 5.46 3.04
C CYS A 9 21.26 6.24 4.37
N ASN A 10 20.20 7.03 4.49
CA ASN A 10 19.47 7.40 5.71
C ASN A 10 20.11 8.30 6.80
N GLN A 11 19.18 9.15 7.29
CA GLN A 11 19.15 9.91 8.55
C GLN A 11 19.93 11.23 8.56
N GLU A 12 19.21 12.35 8.40
CA GLU A 12 18.80 13.22 9.53
C GLU A 12 18.34 14.59 9.03
N LEU A 13 17.02 14.85 8.99
CA LEU A 13 16.47 16.20 9.10
C LEU A 13 15.23 16.16 10.00
N LYS A 14 15.49 16.15 11.31
CA LYS A 14 14.54 16.59 12.33
C LYS A 14 14.28 18.08 12.10
N ASN A 15 13.36 18.41 11.19
CA ASN A 15 12.57 19.65 11.08
C ASN A 15 11.85 19.70 9.72
N GLU A 16 11.07 18.69 9.38
CA GLU A 16 10.27 18.73 8.15
C GLU A 16 8.97 19.48 8.38
N GLN A 17 8.98 20.76 8.00
CA GLN A 17 7.75 21.45 7.63
C GLN A 17 7.13 20.71 6.45
N VAL A 18 6.11 19.92 6.73
CA VAL A 18 5.39 19.19 5.68
C VAL A 18 4.62 20.17 4.81
N ILE A 19 5.08 20.36 3.58
CA ILE A 19 4.46 21.23 2.58
C ILE A 19 3.11 20.63 2.20
N ILE A 20 2.06 21.43 2.30
CA ILE A 20 0.71 21.03 1.85
C ILE A 20 0.66 21.32 0.35
N PRO A 21 0.37 20.33 -0.51
CA PRO A 21 0.25 20.55 -1.95
C PRO A 21 -0.91 21.52 -2.24
N SER A 22 -0.70 22.43 -3.18
CA SER A 22 -1.69 23.48 -3.50
C SER A 22 -2.65 23.06 -4.62
N SER A 23 -2.27 22.06 -5.42
CA SER A 23 -3.11 21.51 -6.50
C SER A 23 -3.04 19.98 -6.54
N LEU A 24 -4.03 19.37 -7.19
CA LEU A 24 -4.06 17.93 -7.40
C LEU A 24 -2.88 17.44 -8.26
N GLU A 25 -2.51 18.20 -9.29
CA GLU A 25 -1.40 17.88 -10.19
C GLU A 25 -0.05 17.89 -9.48
N GLU A 26 0.18 18.90 -8.63
CA GLU A 26 1.38 18.97 -7.78
C GLU A 26 1.45 17.79 -6.80
N PHE A 27 0.30 17.37 -6.27
CA PHE A 27 0.24 16.20 -5.39
C PHE A 27 0.54 14.89 -6.14
N GLN A 28 0.02 14.73 -7.36
CA GLN A 28 0.20 13.51 -8.15
C GLN A 28 1.59 13.35 -8.75
N SER A 29 2.31 14.45 -9.00
CA SER A 29 3.68 14.45 -9.52
C SER A 29 4.74 14.04 -8.49
N LYS A 30 4.41 14.08 -7.19
CA LYS A 30 5.36 13.82 -6.09
C LYS A 30 5.06 12.49 -5.40
N TYR A 31 6.13 11.80 -4.98
CA TYR A 31 6.00 10.60 -4.16
C TYR A 31 6.09 10.95 -2.67
N TYR A 32 5.02 10.68 -1.92
CA TYR A 32 4.97 10.91 -0.48
C TYR A 32 5.10 9.61 0.32
N TYR A 33 5.88 9.62 1.39
CA TYR A 33 5.87 8.54 2.37
C TYR A 33 4.58 8.58 3.19
N LYS A 34 4.21 7.43 3.75
CA LYS A 34 2.98 7.31 4.55
C LYS A 34 2.96 8.30 5.72
N GLN A 35 4.09 8.51 6.38
CA GLN A 35 4.19 9.41 7.53
C GLN A 35 3.90 10.86 7.12
N ASP A 36 4.37 11.29 5.95
CA ASP A 36 4.12 12.65 5.46
C ASP A 36 2.67 12.83 5.07
N LEU A 37 2.07 11.85 4.39
CA LEU A 37 0.64 11.85 4.11
C LEU A 37 -0.20 11.96 5.40
N VAL A 38 0.20 11.28 6.47
CA VAL A 38 -0.46 11.42 7.79
C VAL A 38 -0.32 12.83 8.34
N LYS A 39 0.86 13.44 8.24
CA LYS A 39 1.11 14.82 8.69
C LYS A 39 0.27 15.82 7.87
N ILE A 40 0.19 15.67 6.53
CA ILE A 40 -0.66 16.50 5.65
C ILE A 40 -2.14 16.33 6.04
N CYS A 41 -2.64 15.09 6.11
CA CYS A 41 -4.03 14.83 6.49
C CYS A 41 -4.38 15.44 7.85
N ARG A 42 -3.45 15.38 8.83
CA ARG A 42 -3.67 15.99 10.14
C ARG A 42 -3.81 17.51 10.06
N ARG A 43 -2.97 18.19 9.27
CA ARG A 43 -3.05 19.64 9.06
C ARG A 43 -4.35 20.05 8.37
N LEU A 44 -4.88 19.22 7.47
CA LEU A 44 -6.12 19.45 6.74
C LEU A 44 -7.39 18.95 7.46
N ALA A 45 -7.28 18.50 8.71
CA ALA A 45 -8.37 17.89 9.49
C ALA A 45 -9.04 16.68 8.79
N LEU A 46 -8.27 15.94 7.98
CA LEU A 46 -8.70 14.73 7.28
C LEU A 46 -8.42 13.47 8.10
N PRO A 47 -9.05 12.33 7.74
CA PRO A 47 -8.75 11.05 8.37
C PRO A 47 -7.27 10.63 8.21
N THR A 48 -6.61 10.36 9.33
CA THR A 48 -5.19 9.97 9.40
C THR A 48 -4.97 8.45 9.47
N SER A 49 -6.04 7.67 9.58
CA SER A 49 -5.98 6.21 9.71
C SER A 49 -6.12 5.50 8.36
N GLY A 50 -5.24 4.55 8.06
CA GLY A 50 -5.38 3.67 6.91
C GLY A 50 -4.05 3.25 6.28
N THR A 51 -4.16 2.60 5.12
CA THR A 51 -3.04 2.33 4.22
C THR A 51 -2.64 3.63 3.50
N LYS A 52 -1.43 3.67 2.91
CA LYS A 52 -0.97 4.78 2.07
C LYS A 52 -1.99 5.13 0.98
N ALA A 53 -2.58 4.12 0.35
CA ALA A 53 -3.62 4.29 -0.66
C ALA A 53 -4.86 5.05 -0.13
N LYS A 54 -5.32 4.75 1.10
CA LYS A 54 -6.44 5.49 1.71
C LYS A 54 -6.09 6.95 1.97
N LEU A 55 -4.89 7.22 2.48
CA LEU A 55 -4.45 8.60 2.73
C LEU A 55 -4.35 9.40 1.43
N ASN A 56 -3.78 8.80 0.38
CA ASN A 56 -3.76 9.39 -0.95
C ASN A 56 -5.17 9.68 -1.46
N HIS A 57 -6.10 8.74 -1.31
CA HIS A 57 -7.49 8.92 -1.73
C HIS A 57 -8.15 10.11 -1.02
N TYR A 58 -7.99 10.26 0.30
CA TYR A 58 -8.54 11.39 1.04
C TYR A 58 -7.97 12.73 0.56
N LEU A 59 -6.66 12.80 0.30
CA LEU A 59 -6.02 14.01 -0.23
C LEU A 59 -6.47 14.33 -1.65
N THR A 60 -6.60 13.32 -2.50
CA THR A 60 -7.15 13.49 -3.86
C THR A 60 -8.56 14.06 -3.81
N LEU A 61 -9.45 13.54 -2.95
CA LEU A 61 -10.81 14.08 -2.78
C LEU A 61 -10.79 15.54 -2.29
N TYR A 62 -9.91 15.84 -1.34
CA TYR A 62 -9.80 17.20 -0.80
C TYR A 62 -9.33 18.19 -1.87
N LEU A 63 -8.25 17.84 -2.59
CA LEU A 63 -7.67 18.67 -3.65
C LEU A 63 -8.57 18.78 -4.89
N SER A 64 -9.49 17.83 -5.09
CA SER A 64 -10.52 17.92 -6.14
C SER A 64 -11.72 18.78 -5.75
N GLY A 65 -11.71 19.42 -4.57
CA GLY A 65 -12.76 20.33 -4.11
C GLY A 65 -13.79 19.71 -3.16
N THR A 66 -13.60 18.47 -2.69
CA THR A 66 -14.48 17.90 -1.67
C THR A 66 -14.15 18.51 -0.30
N PRO A 67 -15.10 19.12 0.42
CA PRO A 67 -14.85 19.68 1.73
C PRO A 67 -14.46 18.59 2.75
N SER A 68 -13.58 18.92 3.69
CA SER A 68 -13.06 17.98 4.70
C SER A 68 -14.17 17.33 5.55
N SER A 69 -15.29 18.03 5.76
CA SER A 69 -16.48 17.54 6.49
C SER A 69 -17.16 16.34 5.82
N GLN A 70 -17.03 16.20 4.50
CA GLN A 70 -17.60 15.10 3.73
C GLN A 70 -16.64 13.92 3.60
N ILE A 71 -15.33 14.14 3.83
CA ILE A 71 -14.30 13.11 3.71
C ILE A 71 -14.26 12.29 5.01
N LYS A 72 -15.06 11.22 5.04
CA LYS A 72 -15.17 10.31 6.19
C LYS A 72 -14.27 9.10 6.03
N LYS A 73 -13.90 8.51 7.18
CA LYS A 73 -13.19 7.24 7.23
C LYS A 73 -13.99 6.17 6.49
N GLN A 74 -13.44 5.64 5.41
CA GLN A 74 -14.03 4.48 4.74
C GLN A 74 -13.76 3.22 5.57
N CYS A 75 -14.74 2.82 6.38
CA CYS A 75 -14.71 1.59 7.20
C CYS A 75 -15.50 0.44 6.56
N LYS A 76 -15.68 0.42 5.23
CA LYS A 76 -16.26 -0.76 4.57
C LYS A 76 -15.18 -1.84 4.49
N LYS A 77 -15.27 -2.84 5.37
CA LYS A 77 -14.63 -4.14 5.15
C LYS A 77 -15.38 -4.78 3.98
N VAL A 78 -14.83 -4.68 2.78
CA VAL A 78 -15.34 -5.48 1.67
C VAL A 78 -14.97 -6.92 2.01
N LYS A 79 -15.97 -7.72 2.42
CA LYS A 79 -15.81 -9.16 2.62
C LYS A 79 -15.76 -9.78 1.23
N HIS A 80 -14.57 -9.96 0.68
CA HIS A 80 -14.41 -10.84 -0.48
C HIS A 80 -14.51 -12.28 0.01
N ALA A 81 -15.31 -13.10 -0.68
CA ALA A 81 -15.29 -14.53 -0.45
C ALA A 81 -13.89 -15.04 -0.79
N THR A 82 -13.26 -15.73 0.16
CA THR A 82 -11.97 -16.37 -0.07
C THR A 82 -12.17 -17.68 -0.82
N LEU A 83 -11.32 -17.95 -1.81
CA LEU A 83 -11.37 -19.21 -2.54
C LEU A 83 -11.13 -20.41 -1.60
N THR A 84 -11.87 -21.49 -1.84
CA THR A 84 -11.66 -22.78 -1.19
C THR A 84 -10.52 -23.54 -1.88
N TYR A 85 -10.03 -24.61 -1.25
CA TYR A 85 -8.93 -25.42 -1.77
C TYR A 85 -9.18 -25.89 -3.21
N GLU A 86 -10.39 -26.39 -3.48
CA GLU A 86 -10.81 -26.92 -4.78
C GLU A 86 -10.93 -25.85 -5.87
N GLN A 87 -11.12 -24.59 -5.49
CA GLN A 87 -11.26 -23.47 -6.41
C GLN A 87 -9.90 -22.88 -6.82
N ILE A 88 -8.83 -23.21 -6.11
CA ILE A 88 -7.48 -22.72 -6.42
C ILE A 88 -6.86 -23.64 -7.47
N ASN A 89 -6.34 -23.02 -8.52
CA ASN A 89 -5.53 -23.66 -9.57
C ASN A 89 -4.41 -22.71 -10.01
N LEU A 90 -3.52 -23.18 -10.88
CA LEU A 90 -2.37 -22.38 -11.35
C LEU A 90 -2.79 -21.16 -12.18
N ASP A 91 -3.96 -21.21 -12.82
CA ASP A 91 -4.51 -20.11 -13.63
C ASP A 91 -5.31 -19.10 -12.80
N THR A 92 -5.43 -19.33 -11.48
CA THR A 92 -6.18 -18.46 -10.59
C THR A 92 -5.48 -17.11 -10.47
N LYS A 93 -6.16 -16.06 -10.93
CA LYS A 93 -5.65 -14.69 -10.80
C LYS A 93 -5.44 -14.34 -9.33
N VAL A 94 -4.32 -13.72 -8.97
CA VAL A 94 -4.06 -13.31 -7.58
C VAL A 94 -4.92 -12.11 -7.18
N VAL A 95 -5.15 -11.18 -8.10
CA VAL A 95 -5.90 -9.94 -7.83
C VAL A 95 -7.33 -10.06 -8.36
N GLY A 96 -8.32 -9.75 -7.51
CA GLY A 96 -9.72 -9.63 -7.91
C GLY A 96 -10.53 -10.94 -7.97
N SER A 97 -9.90 -12.10 -7.81
CA SER A 97 -10.57 -13.42 -7.85
C SER A 97 -11.11 -13.91 -6.50
N GLY A 98 -10.72 -13.27 -5.40
CA GLY A 98 -10.92 -13.82 -4.04
C GLY A 98 -9.76 -14.71 -3.56
N PHE A 99 -8.72 -14.89 -4.37
CA PHE A 99 -7.49 -15.54 -3.93
C PHE A 99 -6.86 -14.77 -2.76
N ALA A 100 -6.44 -15.51 -1.73
CA ALA A 100 -5.80 -14.94 -0.55
C ALA A 100 -4.60 -15.80 -0.15
N PHE A 101 -3.55 -15.15 0.36
CA PHE A 101 -2.34 -15.81 0.87
C PHE A 101 -2.57 -16.43 2.26
N ASN A 102 -3.61 -17.25 2.39
CA ASN A 102 -4.04 -17.92 3.60
C ASN A 102 -3.50 -19.35 3.67
N ASP A 103 -3.91 -20.10 4.69
CA ASP A 103 -3.48 -21.50 4.89
C ASP A 103 -3.98 -22.43 3.79
N VAL A 104 -5.16 -22.16 3.23
CA VAL A 104 -5.72 -22.92 2.09
C VAL A 104 -4.80 -22.83 0.87
N ALA A 105 -4.37 -21.62 0.51
CA ALA A 105 -3.42 -21.43 -0.58
C ALA A 105 -2.07 -22.09 -0.27
N ARG A 106 -1.58 -22.00 0.97
CA ARG A 106 -0.32 -22.66 1.36
C ARG A 106 -0.40 -24.17 1.25
N GLN A 107 -1.53 -24.76 1.63
CA GLN A 107 -1.76 -26.20 1.50
C GLN A 107 -1.77 -26.60 0.03
N PHE A 108 -2.52 -25.89 -0.82
CA PHE A 108 -2.53 -26.12 -2.26
C PHE A 108 -1.12 -26.13 -2.86
N PHE A 109 -0.29 -25.12 -2.54
CA PHE A 109 1.08 -25.07 -3.04
C PHE A 109 2.00 -26.10 -2.39
N ALA A 110 1.78 -26.46 -1.12
CA ALA A 110 2.53 -27.52 -0.47
C ALA A 110 2.33 -28.87 -1.18
N ASP A 111 1.08 -29.18 -1.50
CA ASP A 111 0.70 -30.39 -2.24
C ASP A 111 1.21 -30.34 -3.69
N TYR A 112 1.08 -29.19 -4.36
CA TYR A 112 1.58 -28.98 -5.72
C TYR A 112 3.10 -29.16 -5.85
N PHE A 113 3.88 -28.61 -4.90
CA PHE A 113 5.34 -28.72 -4.91
C PHE A 113 5.88 -29.96 -4.18
N GLY A 114 5.01 -30.77 -3.57
CA GLY A 114 5.41 -31.95 -2.78
C GLY A 114 6.23 -31.61 -1.53
N VAL A 115 6.01 -30.45 -0.92
CA VAL A 115 6.74 -29.98 0.27
C VAL A 115 5.87 -30.07 1.52
N LYS A 116 6.46 -30.43 2.66
CA LYS A 116 5.72 -30.50 3.94
C LYS A 116 5.12 -29.15 4.38
N LYS A 117 5.78 -28.04 4.02
CA LYS A 117 5.37 -26.70 4.43
C LYS A 117 5.77 -25.68 3.38
N PHE A 118 4.80 -25.04 2.75
CA PHE A 118 5.02 -23.97 1.79
C PHE A 118 5.02 -22.58 2.46
N SER A 119 5.91 -21.70 2.02
CA SER A 119 5.88 -20.30 2.44
C SER A 119 6.16 -19.31 1.32
N PHE A 120 5.25 -18.34 1.17
CA PHE A 120 5.48 -17.13 0.40
C PHE A 120 6.66 -16.36 1.01
N LYS A 121 7.72 -16.15 0.24
CA LYS A 121 8.86 -15.32 0.61
C LYS A 121 8.92 -14.13 -0.33
N LYS A 122 9.09 -12.94 0.23
CA LYS A 122 9.48 -11.76 -0.56
C LYS A 122 10.99 -11.76 -0.65
N THR A 123 11.55 -11.92 -1.84
CA THR A 123 12.95 -11.57 -2.07
C THR A 123 13.02 -10.04 -2.11
N ASN A 124 13.81 -9.45 -1.22
CA ASN A 124 14.23 -8.06 -1.41
C ASN A 124 15.25 -8.11 -2.55
N GLY A 125 14.83 -7.73 -3.75
CA GLY A 125 15.68 -7.77 -4.93
C GLY A 125 16.92 -6.90 -4.72
N ASN A 126 18.04 -7.54 -4.40
CA ASN A 126 19.37 -7.09 -4.83
C ASN A 126 19.77 -8.08 -5.93
N CYS A 127 19.22 -7.89 -7.12
CA CYS A 127 19.72 -8.47 -8.36
C CYS A 127 19.85 -7.33 -9.34
#